data_AF-A0A520EWW7-F1
#
_entry.id   AF-A0A520EWW7-F1
#
_cell.length_a   1.000
_cell.length_b   1.000
_cell.length_c   1.000
_cell.angle_alpha   90.00
_cell.angle_beta   90.00
_cell.angle_gamma   90.00
#
_symmetry.space_group_name_H-M   'P 1'
#
loop_
_entity.id
_entity.type
_entity.pdbx_description
1 polymer ?
#
loop_
_entity_poly.entity_id
_entity_poly.type
_entity_poly.pdbx_seq_one_letter_code
_entity_poly.pdbx_strand_id
1 'polypeptide(L)'
;MFVLVRHAHGGKTSWRGPDAVRPLSTPGYWQVRSLVPALTGIELRALFASPTTRCHQTLLPLAAASDGCPRPQQPGRAVPGSSTAAPAGSRHPHHSWRSTSEIRTLIATTNARV
;
A
#
# COMPACT_ATOMS: atom_id res chain seq x y z
N MET A 1 -2.33 11.84 -9.12
CA MET A 1 -0.99 11.25 -9.36
C MET A 1 -0.87 9.98 -8.53
N PHE A 2 -0.37 8.89 -9.10
CA PHE A 2 -0.23 7.61 -8.39
C PHE A 2 1.22 7.15 -8.45
N VAL A 3 1.73 6.63 -7.33
CA VAL A 3 3.03 5.97 -7.23
C VAL A 3 2.79 4.48 -7.01
N LEU A 4 3.43 3.64 -7.81
CA LEU A 4 3.38 2.19 -7.67
C LEU A 4 4.71 1.71 -7.11
N VAL A 5 4.65 0.94 -6.03
CA VAL A 5 5.84 0.36 -5.40
C VAL A 5 5.66 -1.15 -5.31
N ARG A 6 6.70 -1.88 -5.68
CA ARG A 6 6.79 -3.30 -5.42
C ARG A 6 7.16 -3.52 -3.95
N HIS A 7 6.56 -4.50 -3.28
CA HIS A 7 6.97 -4.81 -1.91
C HIS A 7 8.46 -5.13 -1.79
N ALA A 8 9.04 -4.81 -0.64
CA ALA A 8 10.42 -5.14 -0.35
C ALA A 8 10.65 -6.65 -0.19
N HIS A 9 11.92 -7.04 -0.04
CA HIS A 9 12.32 -8.45 0.05
C HIS A 9 11.71 -9.16 1.27
N GLY A 10 10.97 -10.24 1.02
CA GLY A 10 10.28 -11.03 2.04
C GLY A 10 10.91 -12.37 2.38
N GLY A 11 12.14 -12.68 1.94
CA GLY A 11 12.87 -13.89 2.35
C GLY A 11 12.10 -15.20 2.13
N LYS A 12 11.73 -15.52 0.89
CA LYS A 12 10.88 -16.69 0.58
C LYS A 12 11.50 -18.01 1.03
N THR A 13 12.81 -18.17 0.86
CA THR A 13 13.51 -19.45 1.09
C THR A 13 13.52 -19.90 2.55
N SER A 14 13.58 -18.96 3.50
CA SER A 14 13.64 -19.27 4.93
C SER A 14 12.27 -19.29 5.63
N TRP A 15 11.20 -18.90 4.92
CA TRP A 15 9.86 -18.81 5.48
C TRP A 15 9.08 -20.11 5.38
N ARG A 16 8.62 -20.64 6.52
CA ARG A 16 7.89 -21.92 6.59
C ARG A 16 6.37 -21.78 6.79
N GLY A 17 5.86 -20.55 6.97
CA GLY A 17 4.44 -20.29 7.18
C GLY A 17 3.65 -19.98 5.90
N PRO A 18 2.37 -19.58 6.03
CA PRO A 18 1.57 -19.12 4.90
C PRO A 18 2.20 -17.91 4.20
N ASP A 19 2.14 -17.85 2.86
CA ASP A 19 2.72 -16.74 2.07
C ASP A 19 2.13 -15.38 2.45
N ALA A 20 0.83 -15.36 2.76
CA ALA A 20 0.07 -14.15 3.09
C ALA A 20 0.65 -13.41 4.30
N VAL A 21 1.12 -14.16 5.30
CA VAL A 21 1.64 -13.61 6.56
C VAL A 21 3.17 -13.55 6.59
N ARG A 22 3.84 -13.88 5.47
CA ARG A 22 5.30 -13.77 5.37
C ARG A 22 5.75 -12.31 5.57
N PRO A 23 6.61 -12.03 6.56
CA PRO A 23 7.09 -10.69 6.82
C PRO A 23 8.19 -10.30 5.83
N LEU A 24 8.61 -9.05 5.92
CA LEU A 24 9.87 -8.61 5.35
C LEU A 24 11.04 -9.32 6.02
N SER A 25 12.05 -9.58 5.21
CA SER A 25 13.36 -10.04 5.67
C SER A 25 14.20 -8.85 6.15
N THR A 26 15.34 -9.12 6.81
CA THR A 26 16.32 -8.10 7.18
C THR A 26 16.72 -7.17 6.01
N PRO A 27 17.16 -7.68 4.83
CA PRO A 27 17.40 -6.80 3.67
C PRO A 27 16.15 -6.07 3.19
N GLY A 28 14.96 -6.67 3.34
CA GLY A 28 13.70 -6.00 3.06
C GLY A 28 13.48 -4.75 3.93
N TYR A 29 13.78 -4.83 5.23
CA TYR A 29 13.67 -3.65 6.11
C TYR A 29 14.62 -2.52 5.72
N TRP A 30 15.83 -2.84 5.24
CA TRP A 30 16.76 -1.83 4.72
C TRP A 30 16.21 -1.15 3.46
N GLN A 31 15.65 -1.93 2.52
CA GLN A 31 15.00 -1.38 1.32
C GLN A 31 13.86 -0.42 1.67
N VAL A 32 13.04 -0.76 2.66
CA VAL A 32 11.92 0.09 3.07
C VAL A 32 12.39 1.39 3.72
N ARG A 33 13.47 1.35 4.51
CA ARG A 33 14.04 2.58 5.08
C ARG A 33 14.51 3.55 4.01
N SER A 34 15.06 3.04 2.90
CA SER A 34 15.46 3.86 1.76
C SER A 34 14.28 4.40 0.94
N LEU A 35 13.07 3.86 1.11
CA LEU A 35 11.87 4.32 0.41
C LEU A 35 11.41 5.71 0.88
N VAL A 36 11.60 6.02 2.16
CA VAL A 36 11.23 7.32 2.75
C VAL A 36 11.95 8.48 2.06
N PRO A 37 13.30 8.54 2.04
CA PRO A 37 14.00 9.64 1.38
C PRO A 37 13.76 9.68 -0.13
N ALA A 38 13.47 8.55 -0.78
CA ALA A 38 13.19 8.50 -2.22
C ALA A 38 11.84 9.16 -2.59
N LEU A 39 10.92 9.27 -1.64
CA LEU A 39 9.61 9.88 -1.84
C LEU A 39 9.46 11.22 -1.11
N THR A 40 10.53 11.74 -0.49
CA THR A 40 10.54 13.07 0.11
C THR A 40 10.18 14.13 -0.92
N GLY A 41 9.26 15.04 -0.56
CA GLY A 41 8.73 16.07 -1.46
C GLY A 41 7.47 15.64 -2.23
N ILE A 42 7.12 14.36 -2.20
CA ILE A 42 5.82 13.88 -2.68
C ILE A 42 4.86 13.86 -1.50
N GLU A 43 3.92 14.82 -1.45
CA GLU A 43 2.81 14.72 -0.50
C GLU A 43 2.00 13.43 -0.75
N LEU A 44 2.01 12.47 0.17
CA LEU A 44 1.18 11.26 0.09
C LEU A 44 -0.02 11.41 1.02
N ARG A 45 -1.23 11.37 0.46
CA ARG A 45 -2.48 11.51 1.23
C ARG A 45 -3.16 10.17 1.51
N ALA A 46 -2.82 9.14 0.74
CA ALA A 46 -3.40 7.81 0.88
C ALA A 46 -2.38 6.70 0.55
N LEU A 47 -2.41 5.63 1.34
CA LEU A 47 -1.57 4.44 1.18
C LEU A 47 -2.46 3.22 1.03
N PHE A 48 -2.27 2.45 -0.04
CA PHE A 48 -2.95 1.18 -0.26
C PHE A 48 -1.95 0.04 -0.38
N ALA A 49 -2.30 -1.10 0.22
CA ALA A 49 -1.50 -2.31 0.16
C ALA A 49 -2.38 -3.53 -0.13
N SER A 50 -1.85 -4.47 -0.91
CA SER A 50 -2.39 -5.83 -0.97
C SER A 50 -2.46 -6.46 0.44
N PRO A 51 -3.40 -7.40 0.71
CA PRO A 51 -3.59 -8.07 2.01
C PRO A 51 -2.33 -8.67 2.66
N THR A 52 -1.26 -8.89 1.91
CA THR A 52 -0.08 -9.59 2.45
C THR A 52 0.73 -8.73 3.42
N THR A 53 1.25 -9.35 4.48
CA THR A 53 2.03 -8.67 5.53
C THR A 53 3.20 -7.87 4.97
N ARG A 54 3.95 -8.43 4.01
CA ARG A 54 5.07 -7.74 3.35
C ARG A 54 4.67 -6.44 2.64
N CYS A 55 3.48 -6.39 2.02
CA CYS A 55 3.01 -5.18 1.33
C CYS A 55 2.67 -4.09 2.34
N HIS A 56 1.95 -4.44 3.42
CA HIS A 56 1.69 -3.51 4.51
C HIS A 56 3.00 -3.00 5.14
N GLN A 57 3.92 -3.90 5.49
CA GLN A 57 5.21 -3.54 6.09
C GLN A 57 6.07 -2.65 5.19
N THR A 58 5.95 -2.77 3.86
CA THR A 58 6.68 -1.91 2.92
C THR A 58 6.26 -0.43 3.03
N LEU A 59 5.01 -0.16 3.40
CA LEU A 59 4.49 1.21 3.45
C LEU A 59 4.46 1.80 4.88
N LEU A 60 4.68 0.97 5.91
CA LEU A 60 4.62 1.43 7.32
C LEU A 60 5.58 2.59 7.62
N PRO A 61 6.87 2.58 7.18
CA PRO A 61 7.78 3.68 7.48
C PRO A 61 7.39 4.99 6.78
N LEU A 62 6.71 4.94 5.65
CA LEU A 62 6.16 6.14 5.01
C LEU A 62 4.99 6.71 5.80
N ALA A 63 4.09 5.87 6.29
CA ALA A 63 3.00 6.32 7.17
C ALA A 63 3.54 6.97 8.46
N ALA A 64 4.67 6.46 8.99
CA ALA A 64 5.32 7.02 10.17
C ALA A 64 6.08 8.32 9.90
N ALA A 65 6.62 8.50 8.69
CA ALA A 65 7.39 9.69 8.30
C ALA A 65 6.53 10.82 7.70
N SER A 66 5.29 10.53 7.31
CA SER A 66 4.38 11.49 6.68
C SER A 66 3.33 11.93 7.69
N ASP A 67 3.37 13.19 8.11
CA ASP A 67 2.39 13.74 9.03
C ASP A 67 0.97 13.65 8.44
N GLY A 68 0.09 12.93 9.14
CA GLY A 68 -1.32 12.77 8.75
C GLY A 68 -1.61 11.69 7.70
N CYS A 69 -0.61 10.93 7.23
CA CYS A 69 -0.87 9.84 6.29
C CYS A 69 -1.37 8.58 7.03
N PRO A 70 -2.55 8.04 6.70
CA PRO A 70 -3.10 6.90 7.41
C PRO A 70 -2.30 5.62 7.18
N ARG A 71 -2.43 4.65 8.09
CA ARG A 71 -1.87 3.31 7.94
C ARG A 71 -2.31 2.68 6.59
N PRO A 72 -1.46 1.89 5.91
CA PRO A 72 -1.80 1.28 4.63
C PRO A 72 -3.11 0.50 4.67
N GLN A 73 -4.04 0.87 3.78
CA GLN A 73 -5.38 0.31 3.70
C GLN A 73 -5.46 -0.77 2.62
N GLN A 74 -6.44 -1.67 2.74
CA GLN A 74 -6.70 -2.64 1.68
C GLN A 74 -7.64 -2.04 0.62
N PRO A 75 -7.40 -2.27 -0.69
CA PRO A 75 -8.34 -1.89 -1.72
C PRO A 75 -9.72 -2.51 -1.45
N GLY A 76 -10.77 -1.70 -1.47
CA GLY A 76 -12.15 -2.16 -1.28
C GLY A 76 -12.60 -2.35 0.17
N ARG A 77 -11.72 -2.18 1.16
CA ARG A 77 -12.12 -2.14 2.58
C ARG A 77 -12.37 -0.68 2.98
N ALA A 78 -13.64 -0.28 3.02
CA ALA A 78 -14.02 1.05 3.50
C ALA A 78 -13.57 1.25 4.95
N VAL A 79 -13.03 2.43 5.27
CA VAL A 79 -12.76 2.84 6.65
C VAL A 79 -14.10 3.18 7.31
N PRO A 80 -14.45 2.61 8.48
CA PRO A 80 -15.63 3.07 9.21
C PRO A 80 -15.44 4.55 9.56
N GLY A 81 -16.31 5.42 9.05
CA GLY A 81 -16.27 6.87 9.30
C GLY A 81 -15.65 7.74 8.20
N SER A 82 -15.11 7.18 7.12
CA SER A 82 -14.75 7.99 5.93
C SER A 82 -16.00 8.20 5.06
N SER A 83 -16.86 9.14 5.43
CA SER A 83 -18.04 9.49 4.63
C SER A 83 -17.61 10.24 3.36
N THR A 84 -17.34 9.49 2.29
CA THR A 84 -17.57 9.98 0.93
C THR A 84 -18.56 9.01 0.29
N ALA A 85 -19.85 9.35 0.42
CA ALA A 85 -20.94 8.60 -0.19
C ALA A 85 -20.75 8.57 -1.72
N ALA A 86 -20.51 7.39 -2.26
CA ALA A 86 -20.56 7.12 -3.68
C ALA A 86 -22.03 7.00 -4.11
N PRO A 87 -22.50 7.67 -5.17
CA PRO A 87 -23.86 7.49 -5.65
C PRO A 87 -24.04 6.07 -6.22
N ALA A 88 -25.20 5.49 -5.93
CA ALA A 88 -25.59 4.15 -6.32
C ALA A 88 -25.90 4.08 -7.81
N GLY A 89 -25.28 3.13 -8.52
CA GLY A 89 -25.72 2.69 -9.84
C GLY A 89 -24.66 2.62 -10.92
N SER A 90 -23.92 1.52 -10.98
CA SER A 90 -23.53 0.87 -12.25
C SER A 90 -23.02 -0.55 -12.00
N ARG A 91 -23.46 -1.48 -12.85
CA ARG A 91 -23.14 -2.92 -12.81
C ARG A 91 -21.76 -3.18 -13.44
N HIS A 92 -21.07 -4.17 -12.87
CA HIS A 92 -19.77 -4.80 -13.22
C HIS A 92 -18.51 -4.33 -12.43
N PRO A 93 -17.78 -5.25 -11.76
CA PRO A 93 -16.79 -4.95 -10.73
C PRO A 93 -15.39 -4.71 -11.33
N HIS A 94 -15.24 -3.60 -12.05
CA HIS A 94 -13.93 -3.01 -12.27
C HIS A 94 -13.73 -2.04 -11.11
N HIS A 95 -12.75 -2.32 -10.26
CA HIS A 95 -12.29 -1.53 -9.12
C HIS A 95 -12.11 -0.07 -9.56
N SER A 96 -13.18 0.72 -9.50
CA SER A 96 -13.17 2.13 -9.89
C SER A 96 -12.45 2.89 -8.78
N TRP A 97 -11.13 2.98 -8.90
CA TRP A 97 -10.34 4.01 -8.26
C TRP A 97 -10.99 5.34 -8.63
N ARG A 98 -11.81 5.90 -7.73
CA ARG A 98 -12.53 7.14 -8.01
C ARG A 98 -11.49 8.22 -8.25
N SER A 99 -11.58 8.85 -9.42
CA SER A 99 -10.74 9.96 -9.82
C SER A 99 -11.00 11.15 -8.89
N THR A 100 -10.16 11.30 -7.89
CA THR A 100 -9.91 12.57 -7.20
C THR A 100 -8.59 13.09 -7.72
N SER A 101 -8.65 14.03 -8.65
CA SER A 101 -7.52 14.59 -9.41
C SER A 101 -6.39 15.17 -8.53
N GLU A 102 -6.62 15.36 -7.23
CA GLU A 102 -5.64 15.91 -6.29
C GLU A 102 -5.08 14.88 -5.28
N ILE A 103 -5.64 13.67 -5.20
CA ILE A 103 -5.15 12.68 -4.23
C ILE A 103 -3.90 11.98 -4.79
N ARG A 104 -2.75 12.34 -4.21
CA ARG A 104 -1.48 11.65 -4.39
C ARG A 104 -1.49 10.37 -3.55
N THR A 105 -1.46 9.23 -4.24
CA THR A 105 -1.65 7.91 -3.64
C THR A 105 -0.45 7.01 -3.93
N LEU A 106 -0.07 6.19 -2.94
CA LEU A 106 0.96 5.16 -3.11
C LEU A 106 0.36 3.76 -2.90
N ILE A 107 0.68 2.84 -3.83
CA ILE A 107 0.13 1.49 -3.85
C ILE A 107 1.27 0.46 -3.82
N ALA A 108 1.25 -0.42 -2.82
CA ALA A 108 2.16 -1.56 -2.72
C ALA A 108 1.50 -2.86 -3.19
N THR A 109 2.07 -3.49 -4.22
CA THR A 109 1.51 -4.71 -4.82
C THR A 109 2.37 -5.93 -4.51
N THR A 110 1.71 -7.09 -4.42
CA THR A 110 2.37 -8.39 -4.59
C THR A 110 2.69 -8.55 -6.07
N ASN A 111 3.89 -9.06 -6.40
CA ASN A 111 4.16 -9.49 -7.77
C ASN A 111 3.02 -10.43 -8.22
N ALA A 112 2.12 -9.92 -9.05
CA ALA A 112 1.39 -10.76 -9.98
C ALA A 112 2.48 -11.33 -10.89
N ARG A 113 2.56 -12.66 -10.98
CA ARG A 113 3.42 -13.28 -12.00
C ARG A 113 2.98 -12.71 -13.35
N VAL A 114 3.90 -12.06 -14.06
CA VAL A 114 3.82 -11.94 -15.53
C VAL A 114 4.16 -13.32 -16.09
#